data_AF-Q4MZG9-F1
#
_entry.id   AF-Q4MZG9-F1
#
_cell.length_a   1.000
_cell.length_b   1.000
_cell.length_c   1.000
_cell.angle_alpha   90.00
_cell.angle_beta   90.00
_cell.angle_gamma   90.00
#
_symmetry.space_group_name_H-M   'P 1'
#
loop_
_entity.id
_entity.type
_entity.pdbx_description
1 polymer ?
#
loop_
_entity_poly.entity_id
_entity_poly.type
_entity_poly.pdbx_seq_one_letter_code
_entity_poly.pdbx_strand_id
1 'polypeptide(L)'
;MYNIGKNENFESRSKKQLETLKSKSEFAKKCPVVEVKIKFPKSTTLTIQVPVKSLVKNIRRNIQTILVDELSLDDWHLVEFPIRRKIRDEKTLLEEDIMFKSILHFTFTGILFPHHTF
;
A
#
# COMPACT_ATOMS: atom_id res chain seq x y z
N MET A 1 36.28 1.48 35.72
CA MET A 1 36.12 1.08 34.30
C MET A 1 34.69 0.63 34.11
N TYR A 2 33.84 1.42 33.48
CA TYR A 2 32.46 0.99 33.20
C TYR A 2 32.49 0.02 32.01
N ASN A 3 32.11 -1.24 32.25
CA ASN A 3 31.78 -2.17 31.18
C ASN A 3 30.55 -1.62 30.46
N ILE A 4 30.77 -0.94 29.34
CA ILE A 4 29.73 -0.62 28.37
C ILE A 4 29.31 -1.97 27.79
N GLY A 5 28.34 -2.59 28.44
CA GLY A 5 27.84 -3.91 28.10
C GLY A 5 27.48 -3.94 26.61
N LYS A 6 28.11 -4.88 25.89
CA LYS A 6 27.63 -5.30 24.57
C LYS A 6 26.16 -5.65 24.72
N ASN A 7 25.29 -4.76 24.28
CA ASN A 7 23.86 -4.98 24.31
C ASN A 7 23.53 -5.96 23.17
N GLU A 8 23.65 -7.26 23.44
CA GLU A 8 23.41 -8.34 22.47
C GLU A 8 22.02 -8.23 21.81
N ASN A 9 21.05 -7.65 22.53
CA ASN A 9 19.72 -7.33 22.01
C ASN A 9 19.73 -6.21 20.95
N PHE A 10 20.60 -5.22 21.08
CA PHE A 10 20.75 -4.14 20.09
C PHE A 10 21.37 -4.65 18.80
N GLU A 11 22.46 -5.42 18.91
CA GLU A 11 23.14 -6.00 17.75
C GLU A 11 22.24 -6.98 16.99
N SER A 12 21.45 -7.78 17.71
CA SER A 12 20.48 -8.70 17.12
C SER A 12 19.34 -8.00 16.39
N ARG A 13 18.82 -6.88 16.93
CA ARG A 13 17.76 -6.09 16.26
C ARG A 13 18.28 -5.38 15.02
N SER A 14 19.47 -4.78 15.11
CA SER A 14 20.11 -4.10 13.97
C SER A 14 20.37 -5.07 12.82
N LYS A 15 20.90 -6.26 13.12
CA LYS A 15 21.15 -7.30 12.12
C LYS A 15 19.86 -7.76 11.42
N LYS A 16 18.79 -8.03 12.19
CA LYS A 16 17.47 -8.40 11.62
C LYS A 16 16.90 -7.30 10.72
N GLN A 17 17.04 -6.03 11.12
CA GLN A 17 16.59 -4.89 10.31
C GLN A 17 17.36 -4.80 9.00
N LEU A 18 18.69 -4.98 9.05
CA LEU A 18 19.54 -4.96 7.86
C LEU A 18 19.19 -6.11 6.89
N GLU A 19 18.95 -7.31 7.40
CA GLU A 19 18.50 -8.45 6.57
C GLU A 19 17.15 -8.15 5.91
N THR A 20 16.19 -7.61 6.66
CA THR A 20 14.89 -7.21 6.11
C THR A 20 15.03 -6.17 4.99
N LEU A 21 15.85 -5.14 5.20
CA LEU A 21 16.10 -4.09 4.21
C LEU A 21 16.80 -4.63 2.96
N LYS A 22 17.77 -5.55 3.12
CA LYS A 22 18.44 -6.22 2.01
C LYS A 22 17.45 -7.02 1.18
N SER A 23 16.60 -7.83 1.81
CA SER A 23 15.57 -8.61 1.11
C SER A 23 14.59 -7.72 0.34
N LYS A 24 14.10 -6.64 0.95
CA LYS A 24 13.22 -5.66 0.26
C LYS A 24 13.92 -4.97 -0.92
N SER A 25 15.20 -4.64 -0.76
CA SER A 25 16.00 -4.02 -1.83
C SER A 25 16.25 -4.97 -3.00
N GLU A 26 16.61 -6.23 -2.71
CA GLU A 26 16.79 -7.26 -3.73
C GLU A 26 15.49 -7.53 -4.49
N PHE A 27 14.36 -7.56 -3.78
CA PHE A 27 13.05 -7.67 -4.40
C PHE A 27 12.77 -6.51 -5.36
N ALA A 28 12.99 -5.26 -4.92
CA ALA A 28 12.76 -4.09 -5.77
C ALA A 28 13.65 -4.06 -7.03
N LYS A 29 14.79 -4.76 -7.02
CA LYS A 29 15.65 -4.95 -8.20
C LYS A 29 15.10 -6.02 -9.16
N LYS A 30 14.57 -7.13 -8.63
CA LYS A 30 14.04 -8.24 -9.43
C LYS A 30 12.66 -7.92 -10.02
N CYS A 31 11.80 -7.28 -9.24
CA CYS A 31 10.43 -6.94 -9.59
C CYS A 31 10.19 -5.43 -9.33
N PRO A 32 10.68 -4.55 -10.22
CA PRO A 32 10.55 -3.11 -10.02
C PRO A 32 9.12 -2.60 -10.21
N VAL A 33 8.26 -3.39 -10.87
CA VAL A 33 6.87 -3.07 -11.20
C VAL A 33 5.95 -4.13 -10.60
N VAL A 34 4.79 -3.70 -10.14
CA VAL A 34 3.80 -4.52 -9.46
C VAL A 34 2.42 -4.37 -10.12
N GLU A 35 1.73 -5.50 -10.31
CA GLU A 35 0.35 -5.54 -10.82
C GLU A 35 -0.62 -5.39 -9.65
N VAL A 36 -1.31 -4.25 -9.60
CA VAL A 36 -2.31 -3.94 -8.58
C VAL A 36 -3.70 -4.08 -9.19
N LYS A 37 -4.53 -4.92 -8.59
CA LYS A 37 -5.93 -5.12 -8.96
C LYS A 37 -6.83 -4.43 -7.95
N ILE A 38 -7.53 -3.39 -8.39
CA ILE A 38 -8.39 -2.56 -7.57
C ILE A 38 -9.83 -2.95 -7.86
N LYS A 39 -10.49 -3.55 -6.86
CA LYS A 39 -11.90 -3.93 -6.93
C LYS A 39 -12.77 -2.79 -6.43
N PHE A 40 -13.66 -2.33 -7.30
CA PHE A 40 -14.69 -1.35 -6.95
C PHE A 40 -15.96 -2.06 -6.44
N PRO A 41 -16.79 -1.38 -5.61
CA PRO A 41 -18.04 -1.95 -5.11
C PRO A 41 -19.02 -2.42 -6.20
N LYS A 42 -19.05 -1.77 -7.36
CA LYS A 42 -19.91 -2.11 -8.51
C LYS A 42 -19.35 -3.24 -9.40
N SER A 43 -18.57 -4.16 -8.83
CA SER A 43 -17.91 -5.30 -9.50
C SER A 43 -16.93 -4.95 -10.64
N THR A 44 -16.66 -3.67 -10.88
CA THR A 44 -15.61 -3.25 -11.82
C THR A 44 -14.24 -3.49 -11.21
N THR A 45 -13.30 -4.05 -11.98
CA THR A 45 -11.93 -4.27 -11.54
C THR A 45 -10.98 -3.48 -12.43
N LEU A 46 -10.22 -2.56 -11.83
CA LEU A 46 -9.15 -1.85 -12.50
C LEU A 46 -7.84 -2.58 -12.25
N THR A 47 -7.10 -2.92 -13.31
CA THR A 47 -5.76 -3.50 -13.20
C THR A 47 -4.75 -2.47 -13.67
N ILE A 48 -3.79 -2.12 -12.82
CA ILE A 48 -2.72 -1.17 -13.13
C ILE A 48 -1.36 -1.79 -12.83
N GLN A 49 -0.36 -1.41 -13.62
CA GLN A 49 1.04 -1.74 -13.36
C GLN A 49 1.74 -0.50 -12.82
N VAL A 50 2.29 -0.62 -11.62
CA VAL A 50 2.86 0.53 -10.90
C VAL A 50 4.26 0.18 -10.41
N PRO A 51 5.24 1.09 -10.47
CA PRO A 51 6.54 0.85 -9.83
C PRO A 51 6.40 0.65 -8.31
N VAL A 52 7.09 -0.32 -7.74
CA VAL A 52 7.02 -0.66 -6.29
C VAL A 52 7.46 0.49 -5.37
N LYS A 53 8.25 1.42 -5.90
CA LYS A 53 8.73 2.63 -5.20
C LYS A 53 7.76 3.80 -5.29
N SER A 54 6.62 3.64 -5.96
CA SER A 54 5.62 4.71 -6.08
C SER A 54 4.88 4.88 -4.75
N LEU A 55 4.65 6.15 -4.37
CA LEU A 55 3.79 6.48 -3.25
C LEU A 55 2.34 6.09 -3.56
N VAL A 56 1.66 5.53 -2.56
CA VAL A 56 0.24 5.16 -2.66
C VAL A 56 -0.61 6.39 -3.01
N LYS A 57 -0.29 7.56 -2.45
CA LYS A 57 -0.97 8.83 -2.77
C LYS A 57 -0.99 9.14 -4.27
N ASN A 58 0.10 8.88 -4.99
CA ASN A 58 0.17 9.15 -6.43
C ASN A 58 -0.71 8.18 -7.22
N ILE A 59 -0.76 6.92 -6.79
CA ILE A 59 -1.66 5.91 -7.38
C ILE A 59 -3.11 6.35 -7.18
N ARG A 60 -3.45 6.80 -5.98
CA ARG A 60 -4.79 7.28 -5.67
C ARG A 60 -5.18 8.50 -6.49
N ARG A 61 -4.27 9.46 -6.69
CA ARG A 61 -4.49 10.58 -7.60
C ARG A 61 -4.73 10.14 -9.04
N ASN A 62 -3.95 9.19 -9.55
CA ASN A 62 -4.14 8.69 -10.91
C ASN A 62 -5.47 7.93 -11.08
N ILE A 63 -5.94 7.26 -10.02
CA ILE A 63 -7.29 6.67 -10.02
C ILE A 63 -8.34 7.77 -9.98
N GLN A 64 -8.13 8.81 -9.16
CA GLN A 64 -9.04 9.95 -9.04
C GLN A 64 -9.29 10.65 -10.37
N THR A 65 -8.29 10.77 -11.26
CA THR A 65 -8.48 11.35 -12.60
C THR A 65 -9.39 10.53 -13.51
N ILE A 66 -9.63 9.26 -13.16
CA ILE A 66 -10.53 8.33 -13.88
C ILE A 66 -11.91 8.29 -13.20
N LEU A 67 -12.00 8.72 -11.95
CA LEU A 67 -13.25 8.83 -11.21
C LEU A 67 -13.98 10.12 -11.58
N VAL A 68 -15.28 10.18 -11.28
CA VAL A 68 -16.11 11.37 -11.51
C VAL A 68 -15.61 12.53 -10.67
N ASP A 69 -15.69 13.76 -11.20
CA ASP A 69 -15.16 15.01 -10.62
C ASP A 69 -15.71 15.32 -9.20
N GLU A 70 -16.85 14.72 -8.84
CA GLU A 70 -17.52 14.96 -7.55
C GLU A 70 -16.88 14.24 -6.35
N LEU A 71 -15.91 13.34 -6.55
CA LEU A 71 -15.28 12.60 -5.45
C LEU A 71 -13.99 13.28 -4.98
N SER A 72 -13.89 13.60 -3.69
CA SER A 72 -12.63 14.04 -3.09
C SER A 72 -11.71 12.84 -2.80
N LEU A 73 -10.40 13.07 -2.76
CA LEU A 73 -9.42 12.08 -2.27
C LEU A 73 -9.66 11.70 -0.81
N ASP A 74 -10.31 12.55 -0.03
CA ASP A 74 -10.61 12.24 1.38
C ASP A 74 -11.87 11.39 1.55
N ASP A 75 -12.65 11.18 0.49
CA ASP A 75 -13.94 10.43 0.50
C ASP A 75 -13.77 8.93 0.28
N TRP A 76 -12.54 8.48 0.03
CA TRP A 76 -12.25 7.06 -0.15
C TRP A 76 -10.85 6.69 0.32
N HIS A 77 -10.55 5.40 0.33
CA HIS A 77 -9.23 4.84 0.59
C HIS A 77 -9.09 3.44 0.00
N LEU A 78 -7.85 2.97 -0.10
CA LEU A 78 -7.55 1.61 -0.52
C LEU A 78 -7.34 0.71 0.69
N VAL A 79 -7.88 -0.50 0.57
CA VAL A 79 -7.80 -1.54 1.60
C VAL A 79 -7.24 -2.81 0.99
N GLU A 80 -6.26 -3.43 1.64
CA GLU A 80 -5.68 -4.70 1.22
C GLU A 80 -6.61 -5.87 1.51
N PHE A 81 -6.76 -6.80 0.57
CA PHE A 81 -7.48 -8.06 0.80
C PHE A 81 -6.49 -9.24 0.88
N PRO A 82 -6.65 -10.21 1.80
CA PRO A 82 -7.81 -10.46 2.69
C PRO A 82 -7.75 -9.77 4.06
N ILE A 83 -6.61 -9.18 4.43
CA ILE A 83 -6.33 -8.68 5.79
C ILE A 83 -7.22 -7.46 6.15
N ARG A 84 -7.84 -6.82 5.15
CA ARG A 84 -8.67 -5.60 5.27
C ARG A 84 -7.91 -4.44 5.92
N ARG A 85 -6.60 -4.38 5.70
CA ARG A 85 -5.74 -3.31 6.21
C ARG A 85 -5.85 -2.08 5.32
N LYS A 86 -6.14 -0.90 5.90
CA LYS A 86 -6.06 0.38 5.18
C LYS A 86 -4.61 0.64 4.77
N ILE A 87 -4.42 0.91 3.48
CA ILE A 87 -3.11 1.27 2.94
C ILE A 87 -2.82 2.74 3.26
N ARG A 88 -1.58 3.02 3.67
CA ARG A 88 -1.11 4.37 4.01
C ARG A 88 -0.62 5.11 2.77
N ASP A 89 -1.10 6.33 2.61
CA ASP A 89 -0.83 7.18 1.45
C ASP A 89 0.61 7.70 1.40
N GLU A 90 1.22 7.89 2.57
CA GLU A 90 2.55 8.47 2.75
C GLU A 90 3.66 7.48 2.43
N LYS A 91 3.31 6.21 2.21
CA LYS A 91 4.24 5.11 2.01
C LYS A 91 4.24 4.63 0.57
N THR A 92 5.36 4.03 0.20
CA THR A 92 5.50 3.31 -1.07
C THR A 92 4.82 1.94 -0.99
N LEU A 93 4.50 1.35 -2.15
CA LEU A 93 3.98 -0.02 -2.21
C LEU A 93 4.92 -1.02 -1.52
N LEU A 94 6.23 -0.86 -1.69
CA LEU A 94 7.25 -1.69 -1.04
C LEU A 94 7.24 -1.56 0.49
N GLU A 95 7.02 -0.36 1.02
CA GLU A 95 6.94 -0.12 2.46
C GLU A 95 5.63 -0.64 3.08
N GLU A 96 4.57 -0.66 2.28
CA GLU A 96 3.31 -1.30 2.63
C GLU A 96 3.33 -2.82 2.41
N ASP A 97 4.47 -3.39 2.01
CA ASP A 97 4.62 -4.82 1.69
C ASP A 97 3.67 -5.29 0.56
N ILE A 98 3.18 -4.36 -0.26
CA ILE A 98 2.41 -4.61 -1.47
C ILE A 98 3.41 -4.97 -2.58
N MET A 99 3.71 -6.26 -2.63
CA MET A 99 4.68 -6.85 -3.52
C MET A 99 3.95 -7.89 -4.40
N PHE A 100 4.31 -7.97 -5.68
CA PHE A 100 3.66 -8.85 -6.68
C PHE A 100 2.16 -8.55 -6.91
N LYS A 101 1.45 -9.51 -7.50
CA LYS A 101 0.04 -9.38 -7.83
C LYS A 101 -0.82 -9.20 -6.56
N SER A 102 -1.17 -7.96 -6.26
CA SER A 102 -1.93 -7.61 -5.05
C SER A 102 -3.35 -7.18 -5.40
N ILE A 103 -4.30 -7.56 -4.54
CA ILE A 103 -5.71 -7.18 -4.68
C ILE A 103 -6.03 -6.14 -3.61
N LEU A 104 -6.38 -4.94 -4.07
CA LEU A 104 -6.85 -3.85 -3.23
C LEU A 104 -8.33 -3.63 -3.47
N HIS A 105 -9.05 -3.24 -2.44
CA HIS A 105 -10.45 -2.86 -2.48
C HIS A 105 -10.55 -1.34 -2.36
N PHE A 106 -11.36 -0.74 -3.22
CA PHE A 106 -11.78 0.64 -3.10
C PHE A 106 -12.90 0.72 -2.05
N THR A 107 -12.73 1.59 -1.05
CA THR A 107 -13.68 1.77 0.04
C THR A 107 -13.93 3.25 0.29
N PHE A 108 -15.19 3.65 0.44
CA PHE A 108 -15.55 5.02 0.83
C PHE A 108 -15.29 5.28 2.32
N THR A 109 -14.83 6.48 2.66
CA THR A 109 -14.70 6.97 4.05
C THR A 109 -16.02 7.63 4.46
N GLY A 110 -16.83 6.89 5.21
CA GLY A 110 -18.08 7.43 5.77
C GLY A 110 -19.32 7.11 4.95
N ILE A 111 -20.46 7.09 5.65
CA ILE A 111 -21.78 6.70 5.16
C ILE A 111 -22.32 7.84 4.31
N LEU A 112 -21.95 7.90 3.04
CA LEU A 112 -22.65 8.71 2.05
C LEU A 112 -22.95 7.84 0.84
N PHE A 113 -23.79 6.83 1.08
CA PHE A 113 -24.80 6.49 0.10
C PHE A 113 -25.90 7.55 0.24
N PRO A 114 -26.06 8.52 -0.67
CA PRO A 114 -27.41 8.98 -0.91
C PRO A 114 -28.15 7.74 -1.41
N HIS A 115 -29.25 7.43 -0.73
CA HIS A 115 -30.24 6.45 -1.16
C HIS A 115 -30.46 6.55 -2.67
N HIS A 116 -29.95 5.61 -3.44
CA HIS A 116 -30.58 5.20 -4.68
C HIS A 116 -30.95 3.73 -4.50
N THR A 117 -32.14 3.58 -3.93
CA THR A 117 -33.03 2.44 -4.10
C THR A 117 -33.02 1.97 -5.55
N PHE A 118 -32.73 0.69 -5.75
CA PHE A 118 -33.29 -0.10 -6.84
C PHE A 118 -34.45 -0.90 -6.29
#